data_AF-A0A9W7DED4-F1
#
_entry.id   AF-A0A9W7DED4-F1
#
_cell.length_a   1.000
_cell.length_b   1.000
_cell.length_c   1.000
_cell.angle_alpha   90.00
_cell.angle_beta   90.00
_cell.angle_gamma   90.00
#
_symmetry.space_group_name_H-M   'P 1'
#
loop_
_entity.id
_entity.type
_entity.pdbx_description
1 polymer ?
#
loop_
_entity_poly.entity_id
_entity_poly.type
_entity_poly.pdbx_seq_one_letter_code
_entity_poly.pdbx_strand_id
1 'polypeptide(L)'
;MTSESQPATGSMDSASSNITESTTAKPAFDTNKYEELVEGSAKILFPKSKVFYNPVQQYNRDLSSLAIRAFSELLIEEKQAKKRNKQPKSNRPNKKQIDQATENTTSGTNTTPTTSNTADITEEKKNSETTEQLSKASTSTCGTEEQVEESSSSPSQEPYLNILEALSATGLRAIRYGKEIPLAQTVIANDLSKAAVDAIQLNVDYNDIAGTVIPNEADAINYMANNKSKFHVVDLDPYGTASPFIDTALNAIKDDGLMLITCTDLGVLAGNGYPEKCFALYGGTNLWGDATHESALRLVLNMIANTAAKYKKYIEPQLCLSIDFYVRLFIRVKTSPINVKLLASQTMITYNCSGCHATANQFLGKVTANPNSKSIQNSKKFGLAKGPPVGPTCSFCGSVHHLCGPMWGGRIQNPEFIDRVLKLQDEASSDIYKTLPRIKD
;
A
#
# COMPACT_ATOMS: atom_id res chain seq x y z
N MET A 1 30.73 61.79 42.13
CA MET A 1 31.46 61.81 43.41
C MET A 1 31.04 60.61 44.21
N THR A 2 32.06 59.85 44.59
CA THR A 2 32.12 58.58 45.30
C THR A 2 31.41 58.56 46.65
N SER A 3 30.83 57.41 46.99
CA SER A 3 30.98 56.84 48.34
C SER A 3 30.73 55.33 48.31
N GLU A 4 31.78 54.58 48.58
CA GLU A 4 31.83 53.13 48.76
C GLU A 4 31.29 52.70 50.13
N SER A 5 30.80 51.46 50.23
CA SER A 5 31.08 50.57 51.37
C SER A 5 30.82 49.10 50.98
N GLN A 6 31.83 48.25 51.19
CA GLN A 6 31.84 46.78 51.03
C GLN A 6 31.34 46.08 52.33
N PRO A 7 31.55 44.76 52.54
CA PRO A 7 30.87 43.59 51.95
C PRO A 7 30.27 42.66 53.06
N ALA A 8 29.47 41.65 52.70
CA ALA A 8 29.14 40.56 53.62
C ALA A 8 29.02 39.20 52.92
N THR A 9 29.68 38.23 53.54
CA THR A 9 29.87 36.81 53.23
C THR A 9 28.60 35.98 53.30
N GLY A 10 28.49 34.89 52.52
CA GLY A 10 27.48 33.86 52.78
C GLY A 10 27.38 32.72 51.76
N SER A 11 28.00 31.59 52.13
CA SER A 11 27.68 30.18 51.84
C SER A 11 27.37 29.71 50.41
N MET A 12 28.22 28.79 49.94
CA MET A 12 27.85 27.72 49.01
C MET A 12 26.74 26.87 49.64
N ASP A 13 25.67 26.62 48.90
CA ASP A 13 24.84 25.44 49.08
C ASP A 13 24.56 24.82 47.71
N SER A 14 25.02 23.58 47.57
CA SER A 14 24.79 22.68 46.46
C SER A 14 23.33 22.22 46.46
N ALA A 15 22.53 22.71 45.52
CA ALA A 15 21.20 22.18 45.26
C ALA A 15 21.26 21.21 44.07
N SER A 16 21.19 19.92 44.41
CA SER A 16 21.03 18.79 43.51
C SER A 16 19.89 19.01 42.51
N SER A 17 20.22 18.83 41.24
CA SER A 17 19.29 18.82 40.11
C SER A 17 18.38 17.58 40.18
N ASN A 18 17.17 17.75 40.69
CA ASN A 18 16.07 16.82 40.41
C ASN A 18 15.46 17.19 39.06
N ILE A 19 15.81 16.41 38.04
CA ILE A 19 15.18 16.41 36.73
C ILE A 19 13.77 15.82 36.93
N THR A 20 12.78 16.68 37.15
CA THR A 20 11.38 16.32 37.03
C THR A 20 11.01 16.27 35.56
N GLU A 21 10.48 15.13 35.13
CA GLU A 21 9.90 14.87 33.81
C GLU A 21 9.05 16.05 33.34
N SER A 22 9.49 16.67 32.25
CA SER A 22 8.71 17.65 31.50
C SER A 22 7.58 16.92 30.78
N THR A 23 6.43 16.75 31.45
CA THR A 23 5.16 16.59 30.76
C THR A 23 4.91 17.87 29.98
N THR A 24 5.19 17.86 28.68
CA THR A 24 4.88 18.99 27.78
C THR A 24 3.38 19.20 27.78
N ALA A 25 2.92 20.18 28.56
CA ALA A 25 1.54 20.65 28.50
C ALA A 25 1.30 21.17 27.08
N LYS A 26 0.27 20.61 26.42
CA LYS A 26 -0.12 21.01 25.06
C LYS A 26 -0.31 22.53 24.97
N PRO A 27 -0.01 23.16 23.81
CA PRO A 27 -0.32 24.56 23.61
C PRO A 27 -1.83 24.80 23.79
N ALA A 28 -2.16 25.75 24.67
CA ALA A 28 -3.55 26.14 24.91
C ALA A 28 -4.15 26.71 23.62
N PHE A 29 -5.31 26.20 23.21
CA PHE A 29 -6.04 26.67 22.03
C PHE A 29 -7.36 27.35 22.41
N ASP A 30 -7.84 28.23 21.54
CA ASP A 30 -9.08 28.99 21.75
C ASP A 30 -10.31 28.07 21.59
N THR A 31 -10.82 27.54 22.70
CA THR A 31 -11.98 26.64 22.76
C THR A 31 -13.29 27.31 22.33
N ASN A 32 -13.33 28.65 22.26
CA ASN A 32 -14.47 29.36 21.69
C ASN A 32 -14.48 29.27 20.16
N LYS A 33 -13.30 29.19 19.52
CA LYS A 33 -13.14 29.13 18.07
C LYS A 33 -13.03 27.71 17.52
N TYR A 34 -12.34 26.83 18.23
CA TYR A 34 -12.00 25.50 17.76
C TYR A 34 -12.57 24.40 18.66
N GLU A 35 -12.89 23.27 18.05
CA GLU A 35 -13.16 22.00 18.71
C GLU A 35 -12.03 21.01 18.37
N GLU A 36 -11.73 20.09 19.29
CA GLU A 36 -10.72 19.04 19.07
C GLU A 36 -11.41 17.76 18.59
N LEU A 37 -10.92 17.20 17.50
CA LEU A 37 -11.27 15.87 17.02
C LEU A 37 -10.04 14.97 17.14
N VAL A 38 -10.24 13.76 17.66
CA VAL A 38 -9.19 12.73 17.71
C VAL A 38 -9.55 11.60 16.75
N GLU A 39 -8.64 11.26 15.84
CA GLU A 39 -8.77 10.09 14.99
C GLU A 39 -7.40 9.43 14.78
N GLY A 40 -7.30 8.15 15.13
CA GLY A 40 -6.00 7.48 15.17
C GLY A 40 -5.07 8.17 16.17
N SER A 41 -3.83 8.35 15.75
CA SER A 41 -2.85 9.09 16.55
C SER A 41 -2.97 10.61 16.39
N ALA A 42 -3.79 11.08 15.44
CA ALA A 42 -3.92 12.50 15.11
C ALA A 42 -4.96 13.21 16.00
N LYS A 43 -4.64 14.45 16.37
CA LYS A 43 -5.57 15.36 17.05
C LYS A 43 -5.69 16.62 16.21
N ILE A 44 -6.86 16.95 15.68
CA ILE A 44 -7.03 18.14 14.85
C ILE A 44 -7.94 19.15 15.53
N LEU A 45 -7.59 20.42 15.40
CA LEU A 45 -8.40 21.56 15.77
C LEU A 45 -9.24 21.96 14.56
N PHE A 46 -10.56 21.96 14.70
CA PHE A 46 -11.47 22.36 13.65
C PHE A 46 -12.25 23.62 14.06
N PRO A 47 -12.32 24.66 13.20
CA PRO A 47 -13.17 25.81 13.44
C PRO A 47 -14.62 25.36 13.56
N LYS A 48 -15.32 25.83 14.61
CA LYS A 48 -16.76 25.56 14.79
C LYS A 48 -17.62 26.05 13.63
N SER A 49 -17.13 27.01 12.85
CA SER A 49 -17.88 27.66 11.79
C SER A 49 -17.81 26.93 10.45
N LYS A 50 -16.69 26.28 10.09
CA LYS A 50 -16.50 25.53 8.83
C LYS A 50 -15.17 24.75 8.85
N VAL A 51 -15.20 23.42 8.71
CA VAL A 51 -14.32 22.59 7.82
C VAL A 51 -15.00 21.21 7.64
N PHE A 52 -14.75 20.55 6.50
CA PHE A 52 -15.25 19.21 6.18
C PHE A 52 -14.50 18.11 6.95
N TYR A 53 -15.18 17.45 7.88
CA TYR A 53 -14.78 16.15 8.42
C TYR A 53 -15.86 15.12 8.06
N ASN A 54 -15.43 13.98 7.51
CA ASN A 54 -16.32 12.86 7.23
C ASN A 54 -15.85 11.63 8.04
N PRO A 55 -16.60 11.21 9.08
CA PRO A 55 -16.24 10.04 9.89
C PRO A 55 -16.27 8.74 9.09
N VAL A 56 -17.08 8.65 8.03
CA VAL A 56 -17.12 7.44 7.18
C VAL A 56 -15.79 7.18 6.48
N GLN A 57 -14.99 8.24 6.26
CA GLN A 57 -13.65 8.13 5.66
C GLN A 57 -12.57 7.64 6.66
N GLN A 58 -12.90 7.36 7.92
CA GLN A 58 -11.93 6.80 8.88
C GLN A 58 -11.40 5.45 8.39
N TYR A 59 -12.26 4.60 7.81
CA TYR A 59 -11.84 3.33 7.21
C TYR A 59 -10.83 3.54 6.08
N ASN A 60 -11.05 4.52 5.21
CA ASN A 60 -10.12 4.87 4.14
C ASN A 60 -8.74 5.25 4.71
N ARG A 61 -8.72 6.09 5.74
CA ARG A 61 -7.48 6.57 6.37
C ARG A 61 -6.75 5.45 7.12
N ASP A 62 -7.45 4.64 7.92
CA ASP A 62 -6.89 3.46 8.59
C ASP A 62 -6.25 2.50 7.58
N LEU A 63 -7.00 2.12 6.55
CA LEU A 63 -6.51 1.23 5.49
C LEU A 63 -5.30 1.82 4.75
N SER A 64 -5.30 3.14 4.51
CA SER A 64 -4.20 3.79 3.81
C SER A 64 -2.90 3.78 4.63
N SER A 65 -2.96 4.04 5.93
CA SER A 65 -1.79 3.93 6.82
C SER A 65 -1.22 2.51 6.81
N LEU A 66 -2.07 1.48 6.94
CA LEU A 66 -1.62 0.08 6.92
C LEU A 66 -1.06 -0.34 5.56
N ALA A 67 -1.71 0.07 4.47
CA ALA A 67 -1.26 -0.22 3.11
C ALA A 67 0.10 0.42 2.78
N ILE A 68 0.36 1.65 3.22
CA ILE A 68 1.66 2.30 3.02
C ILE A 68 2.75 1.59 3.83
N ARG A 69 2.45 1.18 5.07
CA ARG A 69 3.36 0.36 5.88
C ARG A 69 3.69 -0.96 5.18
N ALA A 70 2.66 -1.71 4.75
CA ALA A 70 2.82 -2.97 4.02
C ALA A 70 3.70 -2.80 2.76
N PHE A 71 3.42 -1.76 1.96
CA PHE A 71 4.22 -1.43 0.78
C PHE A 71 5.69 -1.17 1.13
N SER A 72 5.93 -0.38 2.18
CA SER A 72 7.30 -0.01 2.58
C SER A 72 8.13 -1.22 3.02
N GLU A 73 7.55 -2.13 3.80
CA GLU A 73 8.21 -3.36 4.24
C GLU A 73 8.52 -4.29 3.06
N LEU A 74 7.53 -4.55 2.20
CA LEU A 74 7.72 -5.38 1.00
C LEU A 74 8.78 -4.80 0.07
N LEU A 75 8.81 -3.47 -0.11
CA LEU A 75 9.81 -2.80 -0.93
C LEU A 75 11.23 -2.97 -0.36
N ILE A 76 11.38 -2.90 0.96
CA ILE A 76 12.66 -3.14 1.65
C ILE A 76 13.09 -4.59 1.44
N GLU A 77 12.21 -5.55 1.68
CA GLU A 77 12.48 -6.99 1.53
C GLU A 77 12.92 -7.33 0.11
N GLU A 78 12.24 -6.79 -0.90
CA GLU A 78 12.62 -6.94 -2.31
C GLU A 78 14.00 -6.36 -2.61
N LYS A 79 14.30 -5.15 -2.10
CA LYS A 79 15.62 -4.51 -2.29
C LYS A 79 16.71 -5.34 -1.62
N GLN A 80 16.48 -5.86 -0.42
CA GLN A 80 17.41 -6.74 0.28
C GLN A 80 17.59 -8.07 -0.45
N ALA A 81 16.52 -8.69 -0.95
CA ALA A 81 16.59 -9.91 -1.77
C ALA A 81 17.41 -9.68 -3.06
N LYS A 82 17.18 -8.55 -3.76
CA LYS A 82 17.96 -8.15 -4.95
C LYS A 82 19.45 -7.94 -4.62
N LYS A 83 19.78 -7.35 -3.46
CA LYS A 83 21.17 -7.19 -3.00
C LYS A 83 21.82 -8.55 -2.69
N ARG A 84 21.15 -9.43 -1.95
CA ARG A 84 21.62 -10.80 -1.63
C ARG A 84 21.88 -11.62 -2.89
N ASN A 85 21.04 -11.51 -3.91
CA ASN A 85 21.20 -12.25 -5.17
C ASN A 85 22.31 -11.71 -6.08
N LYS A 86 22.78 -10.47 -5.86
CA LYS A 86 23.90 -9.86 -6.62
C LYS A 86 25.27 -10.14 -6.00
N GLN A 87 25.36 -10.67 -4.78
CA GLN A 87 26.64 -11.00 -4.16
C GLN A 87 27.23 -12.29 -4.76
N PRO A 88 28.57 -12.35 -4.98
CA PRO A 88 29.23 -13.54 -5.51
C PRO A 88 29.07 -14.76 -4.58
N LYS A 89 29.01 -15.96 -5.17
CA LYS A 89 28.72 -17.23 -4.48
C LYS A 89 29.68 -17.58 -3.33
N SER A 90 30.81 -16.88 -3.16
CA SER A 90 31.82 -17.15 -2.13
C SER A 90 31.40 -16.73 -0.71
N ASN A 91 30.33 -15.94 -0.54
CA ASN A 91 29.87 -15.43 0.76
C ASN A 91 28.46 -15.92 1.17
N ARG A 92 27.93 -16.99 0.56
CA ARG A 92 26.67 -17.57 1.04
C ARG A 92 26.94 -18.41 2.30
N PRO A 93 26.32 -18.13 3.46
CA PRO A 93 26.36 -19.04 4.58
C PRO A 93 25.73 -20.38 4.17
N ASN A 94 26.37 -21.47 4.56
CA ASN A 94 26.01 -22.82 4.15
C ASN A 94 24.61 -23.18 4.69
N LYS A 95 23.70 -23.61 3.80
CA LYS A 95 22.31 -23.98 4.12
C LYS A 95 22.19 -25.34 4.86
N LYS A 96 23.12 -25.64 5.77
CA LYS A 96 23.18 -26.89 6.55
C LYS A 96 23.25 -26.68 8.07
N GLN A 97 23.01 -25.46 8.56
CA GLN A 97 22.97 -25.14 10.01
C GLN A 97 21.71 -24.37 10.44
N ILE A 98 20.60 -24.52 9.72
CA ILE A 98 19.31 -23.92 10.11
C ILE A 98 18.27 -25.00 10.48
N ASP A 99 18.47 -26.26 10.11
CA ASP A 99 17.47 -27.32 10.31
C ASP A 99 17.74 -28.23 11.54
N GLN A 100 18.42 -27.72 12.59
CA GLN A 100 18.63 -28.48 13.85
C GLN A 100 18.10 -27.80 15.12
N ALA A 101 17.36 -26.69 15.01
CA ALA A 101 16.81 -25.99 16.17
C ALA A 101 15.28 -26.11 16.34
N THR A 102 14.61 -26.97 15.56
CA THR A 102 13.12 -27.10 15.57
C THR A 102 12.63 -28.54 15.57
N GLU A 103 13.31 -29.44 16.28
CA GLU A 103 12.72 -30.73 16.67
C GLU A 103 13.06 -31.02 18.13
N ASN A 104 12.30 -30.39 19.05
CA ASN A 104 12.18 -30.86 20.43
C ASN A 104 10.96 -30.25 21.12
N THR A 105 9.75 -30.52 20.61
CA THR A 105 8.52 -30.54 21.44
C THR A 105 7.35 -31.16 20.67
N THR A 106 7.33 -32.48 20.53
CA THR A 106 6.04 -33.22 20.48
C THR A 106 6.26 -34.69 20.80
N SER A 107 6.09 -35.03 22.07
CA SER A 107 5.60 -36.33 22.55
C SER A 107 4.23 -36.05 23.16
N GLY A 108 3.15 -36.77 22.93
CA GLY A 108 2.84 -37.92 22.10
C GLY A 108 1.48 -38.43 22.61
N THR A 109 0.62 -38.95 21.72
CA THR A 109 -0.25 -40.08 22.10
C THR A 109 -0.75 -40.80 20.86
N ASN A 110 -0.42 -42.09 20.83
CA ASN A 110 -0.85 -43.09 19.87
C ASN A 110 -2.30 -43.51 20.11
N THR A 111 -3.04 -43.76 19.03
CA THR A 111 -3.94 -44.93 18.90
C THR A 111 -4.03 -45.31 17.41
N THR A 112 -3.70 -46.56 17.10
CA THR A 112 -3.86 -47.28 15.82
C THR A 112 -4.83 -48.45 16.05
N PRO A 113 -5.12 -49.37 15.10
CA PRO A 113 -5.47 -49.28 13.66
C PRO A 113 -6.71 -50.14 13.31
N THR A 114 -7.28 -50.04 12.09
CA THR A 114 -7.77 -51.25 11.36
C THR A 114 -7.94 -51.02 9.84
N THR A 115 -7.14 -51.75 9.05
CA THR A 115 -7.41 -52.54 7.80
C THR A 115 -8.32 -51.97 6.70
N SER A 116 -8.07 -52.10 5.38
CA SER A 116 -7.44 -53.18 4.61
C SER A 116 -7.19 -52.77 3.13
N ASN A 117 -6.04 -53.19 2.57
CA ASN A 117 -5.76 -53.80 1.24
C ASN A 117 -6.39 -53.22 -0.04
N THR A 118 -5.72 -53.11 -1.21
CA THR A 118 -4.86 -54.11 -1.88
C THR A 118 -4.16 -53.50 -3.12
N ALA A 119 -2.93 -53.98 -3.41
CA ALA A 119 -2.29 -54.26 -4.73
C ALA A 119 -2.08 -53.10 -5.76
N ASP A 120 -1.01 -53.01 -6.56
CA ASP A 120 0.09 -53.94 -6.88
C ASP A 120 1.23 -53.25 -7.67
N ILE A 121 2.39 -53.93 -7.68
CA ILE A 121 3.42 -54.02 -8.76
C ILE A 121 4.53 -52.94 -8.93
N THR A 122 5.72 -53.32 -8.40
CA THR A 122 7.11 -53.39 -8.98
C THR A 122 7.74 -52.16 -9.66
N GLU A 123 9.05 -51.89 -9.64
CA GLU A 123 10.24 -52.75 -9.49
C GLU A 123 11.51 -51.90 -9.19
N GLU A 124 12.56 -52.61 -8.80
CA GLU A 124 13.82 -52.22 -8.15
C GLU A 124 14.89 -51.54 -9.03
N LYS A 125 15.82 -50.81 -8.39
CA LYS A 125 17.28 -51.12 -8.32
C LYS A 125 18.01 -50.04 -7.50
N LYS A 126 18.55 -50.29 -6.30
CA LYS A 126 19.75 -51.06 -5.84
C LYS A 126 21.11 -50.33 -5.98
N ASN A 127 21.66 -49.99 -4.81
CA ASN A 127 23.06 -50.07 -4.31
C ASN A 127 23.38 -48.83 -3.45
N SER A 128 23.57 -48.94 -2.12
CA SER A 128 24.74 -49.50 -1.39
C SER A 128 26.05 -48.81 -1.81
N GLU A 129 26.89 -48.26 -0.94
CA GLU A 129 27.44 -48.85 0.28
C GLU A 129 27.86 -47.78 1.31
N THR A 130 27.79 -48.23 2.57
CA THR A 130 28.46 -47.79 3.80
C THR A 130 29.99 -47.79 3.72
N THR A 131 30.67 -46.88 4.43
CA THR A 131 31.76 -47.26 5.38
C THR A 131 32.10 -46.15 6.40
N GLU A 132 32.10 -46.56 7.68
CA GLU A 132 33.08 -46.27 8.76
C GLU A 132 33.45 -44.82 9.15
N GLN A 133 33.07 -44.40 10.37
CA GLN A 133 33.85 -44.46 11.63
C GLN A 133 35.06 -43.52 11.65
N LEU A 134 35.11 -42.57 12.59
CA LEU A 134 35.90 -42.73 13.81
C LEU A 134 35.78 -41.52 14.75
N SER A 135 35.58 -41.89 16.01
CA SER A 135 35.65 -41.15 17.25
C SER A 135 36.92 -40.32 17.46
N LYS A 136 36.80 -39.22 18.23
CA LYS A 136 37.69 -38.92 19.35
C LYS A 136 37.06 -37.89 20.30
N ALA A 137 36.80 -38.35 21.52
CA ALA A 137 36.52 -37.52 22.68
C ALA A 137 37.82 -36.90 23.20
N SER A 138 37.75 -35.69 23.76
CA SER A 138 38.67 -35.20 24.78
C SER A 138 38.02 -34.09 25.60
N THR A 139 38.29 -34.16 26.89
CA THR A 139 37.59 -33.66 28.06
C THR A 139 37.96 -32.22 28.45
N SER A 140 37.10 -31.58 29.26
CA SER A 140 37.41 -30.51 30.24
C SER A 140 37.64 -29.10 29.65
N THR A 141 37.03 -28.01 30.12
CA THR A 141 36.81 -27.59 31.52
C THR A 141 35.77 -26.46 31.57
N CYS A 142 35.06 -26.38 32.68
CA CYS A 142 34.12 -25.33 33.09
C CYS A 142 34.80 -23.94 33.21
N GLY A 143 34.19 -22.92 32.61
CA GLY A 143 34.48 -21.50 32.82
C GLY A 143 33.17 -20.74 32.76
N THR A 144 32.83 -20.08 33.86
CA THR A 144 31.66 -19.21 34.05
C THR A 144 31.78 -17.96 33.20
N GLU A 145 30.82 -17.71 32.30
CA GLU A 145 30.67 -16.41 31.63
C GLU A 145 29.20 -16.01 31.55
N GLU A 146 29.01 -14.72 31.78
CA GLU A 146 27.76 -14.00 32.02
C GLU A 146 26.75 -14.15 30.89
N GLN A 147 25.48 -14.27 31.26
CA GLN A 147 24.36 -14.20 30.32
C GLN A 147 24.24 -12.77 29.79
N VAL A 148 24.82 -12.52 28.61
CA VAL A 148 24.45 -11.40 27.76
C VAL A 148 23.16 -11.81 27.06
N GLU A 149 22.04 -11.21 27.48
CA GLU A 149 20.77 -11.29 26.75
C GLU A 149 20.96 -10.65 25.37
N GLU A 150 21.06 -11.50 24.34
CA GLU A 150 21.06 -11.08 22.94
C GLU A 150 19.65 -10.60 22.54
N SER A 151 19.38 -9.32 22.82
CA SER A 151 18.20 -8.63 22.29
C SER A 151 18.34 -8.56 20.77
N SER A 152 17.48 -9.27 20.04
CA SER A 152 17.37 -9.23 18.59
C SER A 152 16.81 -7.89 18.11
N SER A 153 17.62 -6.84 18.14
CA SER A 153 17.29 -5.57 17.48
C SER A 153 17.72 -5.63 16.02
N SER A 154 16.75 -5.80 15.11
CA SER A 154 16.98 -5.50 13.71
C SER A 154 17.43 -4.04 13.59
N PRO A 155 18.46 -3.70 12.80
CA PRO A 155 18.90 -2.32 12.68
C PRO A 155 17.74 -1.45 12.20
N SER A 156 17.28 -0.53 13.05
CA SER A 156 16.18 0.38 12.76
C SER A 156 16.53 1.19 11.51
N GLN A 157 15.79 0.98 10.43
CA GLN A 157 16.02 1.72 9.20
C GLN A 157 15.61 3.18 9.39
N GLU A 158 16.49 4.10 9.00
CA GLU A 158 16.19 5.52 8.95
C GLU A 158 14.96 5.78 8.05
N PRO A 159 14.04 6.68 8.46
CA PRO A 159 12.91 7.09 7.63
C PRO A 159 13.37 7.62 6.27
N TYR A 160 12.73 7.18 5.18
CA TYR A 160 13.09 7.59 3.82
C TYR A 160 11.88 7.91 2.92
N LEU A 161 10.65 7.65 3.37
CA LEU A 161 9.48 7.79 2.53
C LEU A 161 9.05 9.27 2.43
N ASN A 162 9.28 9.83 1.26
CA ASN A 162 8.56 11.02 0.79
C ASN A 162 7.15 10.66 0.31
N ILE A 163 6.13 11.21 0.98
CA ILE A 163 4.71 11.01 0.71
C ILE A 163 4.10 12.35 0.29
N LEU A 164 3.21 12.33 -0.69
CA LEU A 164 2.37 13.46 -1.06
C LEU A 164 0.91 13.12 -0.79
N GLU A 165 0.25 13.91 0.06
CA GLU A 165 -1.21 14.04 0.06
C GLU A 165 -1.58 15.26 -0.78
N ALA A 166 -2.14 15.04 -1.96
CA ALA A 166 -2.33 16.12 -2.93
C ALA A 166 -3.50 17.07 -2.61
N LEU A 167 -4.50 16.60 -1.86
CA LEU A 167 -5.70 17.36 -1.45
C LEU A 167 -5.97 17.12 0.04
N SER A 168 -5.36 17.94 0.90
CA SER A 168 -5.19 17.61 2.33
C SER A 168 -6.25 18.20 3.26
N ALA A 169 -6.98 19.24 2.83
CA ALA A 169 -8.00 19.91 3.63
C ALA A 169 -7.53 20.32 5.04
N THR A 170 -7.89 19.57 6.09
CA THR A 170 -7.45 19.83 7.48
C THR A 170 -6.04 19.35 7.79
N GLY A 171 -5.43 18.52 6.93
CA GLY A 171 -4.18 17.84 7.22
C GLY A 171 -4.35 16.51 7.95
N LEU A 172 -5.58 16.09 8.29
CA LEU A 172 -5.81 14.91 9.15
C LEU A 172 -5.09 13.66 8.64
N ARG A 173 -5.20 13.35 7.35
CA ARG A 173 -4.59 12.16 6.76
C ARG A 173 -3.06 12.30 6.70
N ALA A 174 -2.51 13.44 6.28
CA ALA A 174 -1.06 13.69 6.33
C ALA A 174 -0.47 13.59 7.75
N ILE A 175 -1.18 14.12 8.76
CA ILE A 175 -0.79 14.03 10.17
C ILE A 175 -0.77 12.57 10.62
N ARG A 176 -1.82 11.79 10.28
CA ARG A 176 -1.84 10.35 10.54
C ARG A 176 -0.68 9.64 9.85
N TYR A 177 -0.38 9.94 8.60
CA TYR A 177 0.79 9.38 7.91
C TYR A 177 2.10 9.71 8.62
N GLY A 178 2.29 10.96 9.07
CA GLY A 178 3.48 11.36 9.80
C GLY A 178 3.64 10.68 11.17
N LYS A 179 2.54 10.35 11.86
CA LYS A 179 2.55 9.73 13.20
C LYS A 179 2.52 8.21 13.18
N GLU A 180 1.87 7.61 12.19
CA GLU A 180 1.51 6.20 12.17
C GLU A 180 2.37 5.36 11.21
N ILE A 181 3.14 5.98 10.32
CA ILE A 181 4.03 5.30 9.37
C ILE A 181 5.48 5.52 9.82
N PRO A 182 6.14 4.52 10.44
CA PRO A 182 7.47 4.71 11.02
C PRO A 182 8.55 5.15 10.02
N LEU A 183 8.40 4.78 8.74
CA LEU A 183 9.37 5.09 7.69
C LEU A 183 9.07 6.40 6.94
N ALA A 184 8.05 7.16 7.35
CA ALA A 184 7.72 8.47 6.78
C ALA A 184 8.80 9.49 7.14
N GLN A 185 9.57 9.92 6.12
CA GLN A 185 10.56 10.98 6.28
C GLN A 185 9.90 12.35 6.11
N THR A 186 9.09 12.49 5.08
CA THR A 186 8.44 13.75 4.74
C THR A 186 7.07 13.46 4.15
N VAL A 187 6.05 14.13 4.66
CA VAL A 187 4.68 14.11 4.15
C VAL A 187 4.32 15.53 3.72
N ILE A 188 4.17 15.75 2.42
CA ILE A 188 3.66 17.03 1.92
C ILE A 188 2.14 17.00 2.01
N ALA A 189 1.59 17.93 2.79
CA ALA A 189 0.16 18.16 2.93
C ALA A 189 -0.22 19.35 2.04
N ASN A 190 -0.65 19.05 0.81
CA ASN A 190 -0.98 20.09 -0.18
C ASN A 190 -2.46 20.45 -0.18
N ASP A 191 -2.78 21.74 -0.27
CA ASP A 191 -4.13 22.20 -0.59
C ASP A 191 -4.08 23.47 -1.45
N LEU A 192 -5.14 23.72 -2.22
CA LEU A 192 -5.27 24.93 -3.04
C LEU A 192 -5.66 26.14 -2.17
N SER A 193 -6.41 25.90 -1.09
CA SER A 193 -6.94 26.98 -0.25
C SER A 193 -5.93 27.41 0.81
N LYS A 194 -5.56 28.70 0.83
CA LYS A 194 -4.79 29.30 1.93
C LYS A 194 -5.35 28.96 3.31
N ALA A 195 -6.68 28.99 3.46
CA ALA A 195 -7.34 28.69 4.73
C ALA A 195 -7.19 27.22 5.15
N ALA A 196 -7.18 26.30 4.18
CA ALA A 196 -6.87 24.89 4.43
C ALA A 196 -5.42 24.74 4.87
N VAL A 197 -4.48 25.38 4.17
CA VAL A 197 -3.05 25.34 4.52
C VAL A 197 -2.76 25.93 5.90
N ASP A 198 -3.45 26.99 6.28
CA ASP A 198 -3.37 27.54 7.65
C ASP A 198 -3.90 26.55 8.69
N ALA A 199 -4.96 25.81 8.39
CA ALA A 199 -5.46 24.74 9.24
C ALA A 199 -4.49 23.56 9.32
N ILE A 200 -3.84 23.20 8.21
CA ILE A 200 -2.80 22.16 8.18
C ILE A 200 -1.64 22.60 9.10
N GLN A 201 -1.13 23.83 8.94
CA GLN A 201 -0.04 24.34 9.78
C GLN A 201 -0.41 24.31 11.27
N LEU A 202 -1.58 24.84 11.63
CA LEU A 202 -2.08 24.79 13.01
C LEU A 202 -2.12 23.37 13.56
N ASN A 203 -2.64 22.42 12.79
CA ASN A 203 -2.77 21.03 13.22
C ASN A 203 -1.42 20.30 13.26
N VAL A 204 -0.48 20.63 12.38
CA VAL A 204 0.89 20.10 12.40
C VAL A 204 1.61 20.54 13.67
N ASP A 205 1.50 21.83 14.01
CA ASP A 205 2.09 22.38 15.23
C ASP A 205 1.43 21.77 16.48
N TYR A 206 0.10 21.61 16.46
CA TYR A 206 -0.66 21.00 17.57
C TYR A 206 -0.34 19.51 17.81
N ASN A 207 0.25 18.83 16.82
CA ASN A 207 0.69 17.44 16.94
C ASN A 207 2.21 17.30 17.14
N ASP A 208 2.97 18.39 17.20
CA ASP A 208 4.43 18.41 17.33
C ASP A 208 5.17 17.61 16.22
N ILE A 209 4.70 17.73 14.96
CA ILE A 209 5.23 16.96 13.81
C ILE A 209 5.68 17.81 12.62
N ALA A 210 6.01 19.08 12.84
CA ALA A 210 6.50 20.00 11.80
C ALA A 210 7.79 19.52 11.11
N GLY A 211 8.56 18.62 11.74
CA GLY A 211 9.74 17.99 11.12
C GLY A 211 9.41 16.92 10.07
N THR A 212 8.18 16.39 10.06
CA THR A 212 7.75 15.30 9.17
C THR A 212 6.67 15.76 8.20
N VAL A 213 5.68 16.52 8.67
CA VAL A 213 4.56 16.98 7.84
C VAL A 213 4.78 18.44 7.45
N ILE A 214 4.82 18.71 6.14
CA ILE A 214 5.09 20.04 5.59
C ILE A 214 3.84 20.53 4.86
N PRO A 215 3.19 21.61 5.34
CA PRO A 215 2.07 22.24 4.64
C PRO A 215 2.54 22.87 3.32
N ASN A 216 1.72 22.81 2.27
CA ASN A 216 2.01 23.43 0.99
C ASN A 216 0.73 24.03 0.36
N GLU A 217 0.83 25.27 -0.11
CA GLU A 217 -0.25 25.95 -0.84
C GLU A 217 0.00 25.91 -2.35
N ALA A 218 -0.73 25.05 -3.05
CA ALA A 218 -0.68 25.00 -4.50
C ALA A 218 -1.87 24.25 -5.09
N ASP A 219 -2.19 24.59 -6.35
CA ASP A 219 -2.96 23.69 -7.20
C ASP A 219 -2.22 22.35 -7.34
N ALA A 220 -2.91 21.25 -7.06
CA ALA A 220 -2.32 19.92 -7.00
C ALA A 220 -1.70 19.48 -8.35
N ILE A 221 -2.35 19.83 -9.47
CA ILE A 221 -1.85 19.49 -10.81
C ILE A 221 -0.55 20.24 -11.06
N ASN A 222 -0.53 21.55 -10.81
CA ASN A 222 0.66 22.39 -10.97
C ASN A 222 1.79 21.98 -10.03
N TYR A 223 1.49 21.64 -8.78
CA TYR A 223 2.48 21.18 -7.81
C TYR A 223 3.16 19.89 -8.27
N MET A 224 2.36 18.88 -8.64
CA MET A 224 2.88 17.60 -9.13
C MET A 224 3.64 17.72 -10.45
N ALA A 225 3.23 18.63 -11.35
CA ALA A 225 3.90 18.84 -12.63
C ALA A 225 5.28 19.52 -12.50
N ASN A 226 5.40 20.48 -11.58
CA ASN A 226 6.59 21.35 -11.48
C ASN A 226 7.57 20.92 -10.38
N ASN A 227 7.17 20.04 -9.46
CA ASN A 227 8.06 19.59 -8.40
C ASN A 227 9.18 18.71 -8.95
N LYS A 228 10.43 19.10 -8.69
CA LYS A 228 11.63 18.34 -9.09
C LYS A 228 11.77 17.04 -8.28
N SER A 229 11.30 17.06 -7.03
CA SER A 229 11.37 15.92 -6.12
C SER A 229 10.20 14.99 -6.36
N LYS A 230 10.50 13.72 -6.63
CA LYS A 230 9.48 12.67 -6.78
C LYS A 230 9.14 12.03 -5.45
N PHE A 231 7.93 11.49 -5.35
CA PHE A 231 7.39 10.86 -4.14
C PHE A 231 7.43 9.34 -4.22
N HIS A 232 7.66 8.67 -3.10
CA HIS A 232 7.49 7.21 -3.01
C HIS A 232 6.02 6.84 -2.95
N VAL A 233 5.19 7.72 -2.38
CA VAL A 233 3.76 7.56 -2.26
C VAL A 233 3.04 8.83 -2.71
N VAL A 234 2.02 8.71 -3.56
CA VAL A 234 1.13 9.81 -3.95
C VAL A 234 -0.30 9.40 -3.63
N ASP A 235 -0.97 10.15 -2.77
CA ASP A 235 -2.38 9.95 -2.41
C ASP A 235 -3.26 11.02 -3.05
N LEU A 236 -4.23 10.57 -3.84
CA LEU A 236 -5.25 11.38 -4.49
C LEU A 236 -6.61 11.04 -3.88
N ASP A 237 -7.16 11.97 -3.10
CA ASP A 237 -8.46 11.84 -2.44
C ASP A 237 -9.40 13.03 -2.72
N PRO A 238 -9.73 13.33 -3.99
CA PRO A 238 -10.59 14.46 -4.33
C PRO A 238 -12.07 14.16 -4.07
N TYR A 239 -12.90 15.21 -4.01
CA TYR A 239 -14.34 15.07 -4.16
C TYR A 239 -14.69 14.71 -5.60
N GLY A 240 -15.38 13.58 -5.78
CA GLY A 240 -15.77 13.08 -7.08
C GLY A 240 -14.66 12.26 -7.73
N THR A 241 -14.14 12.73 -8.85
CA THR A 241 -13.22 11.95 -9.70
C THR A 241 -11.76 12.32 -9.49
N ALA A 242 -10.86 11.34 -9.55
CA ALA A 242 -9.41 11.55 -9.59
C ALA A 242 -8.85 11.74 -11.01
N SER A 243 -9.67 11.59 -12.06
CA SER A 243 -9.23 11.61 -13.46
C SER A 243 -8.32 12.80 -13.83
N PRO A 244 -8.63 14.06 -13.46
CA PRO A 244 -7.80 15.22 -13.80
C PRO A 244 -6.37 15.19 -13.24
N PHE A 245 -6.14 14.46 -12.14
CA PHE A 245 -4.87 14.46 -11.41
C PHE A 245 -3.94 13.32 -11.83
N ILE A 246 -4.43 12.34 -12.60
CA ILE A 246 -3.71 11.09 -12.88
C ILE A 246 -2.42 11.34 -13.68
N ASP A 247 -2.47 12.22 -14.68
CA ASP A 247 -1.33 12.48 -15.56
C ASP A 247 -0.12 13.06 -14.81
N THR A 248 -0.37 14.08 -13.98
CA THR A 248 0.68 14.72 -13.18
C THR A 248 1.12 13.84 -12.00
N ALA A 249 0.21 13.08 -11.39
CA ALA A 249 0.57 12.12 -10.35
C ALA A 249 1.49 11.00 -10.87
N LEU A 250 1.24 10.50 -12.09
CA LEU A 250 2.13 9.55 -12.76
C LEU A 250 3.50 10.16 -13.04
N ASN A 251 3.64 11.46 -13.24
CA ASN A 251 4.94 12.11 -13.41
C ASN A 251 5.65 12.37 -12.06
N ALA A 252 4.90 12.69 -11.02
CA ALA A 252 5.38 12.97 -9.66
C ALA A 252 5.80 11.71 -8.88
N ILE A 253 5.25 10.53 -9.20
CA ILE A 253 5.62 9.28 -8.53
C ILE A 253 7.02 8.78 -8.95
N LYS A 254 7.82 8.36 -7.97
CA LYS A 254 9.09 7.65 -8.18
C LYS A 254 8.86 6.34 -8.91
N ASP A 255 9.93 5.86 -9.55
CA ASP A 255 9.92 4.50 -10.06
C ASP A 255 9.71 3.53 -8.90
N ASP A 256 8.84 2.54 -9.12
CA ASP A 256 8.48 1.55 -8.12
C ASP A 256 7.69 2.11 -6.91
N GLY A 257 7.08 3.29 -7.05
CA GLY A 257 6.27 3.94 -6.02
C GLY A 257 4.82 3.46 -5.97
N LEU A 258 4.11 3.85 -4.90
CA LEU A 258 2.71 3.52 -4.64
C LEU A 258 1.81 4.73 -4.88
N MET A 259 0.78 4.58 -5.70
CA MET A 259 -0.31 5.54 -5.82
C MET A 259 -1.53 5.03 -5.05
N LEU A 260 -2.15 5.91 -4.28
CA LEU A 260 -3.44 5.67 -3.64
C LEU A 260 -4.45 6.61 -4.29
N ILE A 261 -5.58 6.06 -4.73
CA ILE A 261 -6.56 6.80 -5.52
C ILE A 261 -7.94 6.52 -4.98
N THR A 262 -8.66 7.59 -4.59
CA THR A 262 -10.09 7.53 -4.28
C THR A 262 -10.91 8.17 -5.39
N CYS A 263 -12.04 7.58 -5.74
CA CYS A 263 -13.09 8.26 -6.49
C CYS A 263 -14.44 8.06 -5.79
N THR A 264 -15.15 9.15 -5.52
CA THR A 264 -16.44 9.15 -4.79
C THR A 264 -17.65 9.36 -5.71
N ASP A 265 -17.46 9.48 -7.03
CA ASP A 265 -18.51 9.69 -8.01
C ASP A 265 -19.12 8.36 -8.50
N LEU A 266 -19.51 7.46 -7.57
CA LEU A 266 -20.12 6.17 -7.90
C LEU A 266 -21.42 6.28 -8.71
N GLY A 267 -22.14 7.40 -8.64
CA GLY A 267 -23.27 7.64 -9.53
C GLY A 267 -22.89 7.62 -11.02
N VAL A 268 -21.64 7.99 -11.35
CA VAL A 268 -21.07 7.92 -12.69
C VAL A 268 -20.43 6.56 -12.96
N LEU A 269 -19.63 6.04 -12.03
CA LEU A 269 -18.84 4.81 -12.21
C LEU A 269 -19.64 3.50 -12.07
N ALA A 270 -20.63 3.48 -11.18
CA ALA A 270 -21.41 2.32 -10.76
C ALA A 270 -22.92 2.55 -10.88
N GLY A 271 -23.34 3.52 -11.71
CA GLY A 271 -24.74 3.85 -11.98
C GLY A 271 -25.05 3.83 -13.48
N ASN A 272 -26.31 3.62 -13.86
CA ASN A 272 -26.69 3.57 -15.28
C ASN A 272 -27.11 4.94 -15.85
N GLY A 273 -27.02 6.01 -15.05
CA GLY A 273 -27.61 7.31 -15.39
C GLY A 273 -26.75 8.23 -16.26
N TYR A 274 -25.43 8.01 -16.32
CA TYR A 274 -24.47 8.95 -16.91
C TYR A 274 -23.37 8.28 -17.76
N PRO A 275 -23.72 7.44 -18.75
CA PRO A 275 -22.74 6.73 -19.57
C PRO A 275 -21.80 7.68 -20.34
N GLU A 276 -22.29 8.84 -20.78
CA GLU A 276 -21.51 9.87 -21.47
C GLU A 276 -20.46 10.50 -20.56
N LYS A 277 -20.83 10.79 -19.30
CA LYS A 277 -19.90 11.33 -18.30
C LYS A 277 -18.88 10.28 -17.86
N CYS A 278 -19.32 9.02 -17.70
CA CYS A 278 -18.41 7.90 -17.41
C CYS A 278 -17.36 7.76 -18.52
N PHE A 279 -17.79 7.80 -19.78
CA PHE A 279 -16.87 7.72 -20.90
C PHE A 279 -15.91 8.92 -20.96
N ALA A 280 -16.40 10.14 -20.72
CA ALA A 280 -15.56 11.34 -20.73
C ALA A 280 -14.48 11.33 -19.64
N LEU A 281 -14.80 10.83 -18.44
CA LEU A 281 -13.88 10.82 -17.31
C LEU A 281 -12.93 9.61 -17.31
N TYR A 282 -13.42 8.43 -17.72
CA TYR A 282 -12.71 7.15 -17.53
C TYR A 282 -12.38 6.42 -18.83
N GLY A 283 -12.86 6.91 -19.98
CA GLY A 283 -12.58 6.33 -21.29
C GLY A 283 -13.32 5.01 -21.59
N GLY A 284 -14.38 4.70 -20.83
CA GLY A 284 -15.22 3.53 -21.04
C GLY A 284 -16.59 3.66 -20.38
N THR A 285 -17.50 2.76 -20.72
CA THR A 285 -18.84 2.67 -20.14
C THR A 285 -18.89 1.59 -19.06
N ASN A 286 -19.68 1.81 -18.02
CA ASN A 286 -19.82 0.87 -16.92
C ASN A 286 -20.76 -0.28 -17.24
N LEU A 287 -20.64 -1.34 -16.45
CA LEU A 287 -21.60 -2.44 -16.39
C LEU A 287 -22.73 -2.06 -15.42
N TRP A 288 -23.98 -2.40 -15.75
CA TRP A 288 -25.10 -2.37 -14.81
C TRP A 288 -25.48 -3.79 -14.38
N GLY A 289 -26.04 -3.92 -13.17
CA GLY A 289 -26.31 -5.21 -12.52
C GLY A 289 -25.27 -5.52 -11.41
N ASP A 290 -25.16 -6.79 -11.05
CA ASP A 290 -24.43 -7.24 -9.84
C ASP A 290 -22.95 -6.86 -9.82
N ALA A 291 -22.30 -6.84 -10.99
CA ALA A 291 -20.87 -6.54 -11.13
C ALA A 291 -20.57 -5.05 -11.38
N THR A 292 -21.51 -4.13 -11.09
CA THR A 292 -21.33 -2.69 -11.36
C THR A 292 -20.18 -2.07 -10.55
N HIS A 293 -20.04 -2.46 -9.27
CA HIS A 293 -18.97 -1.97 -8.41
C HIS A 293 -17.58 -2.46 -8.84
N GLU A 294 -17.49 -3.70 -9.32
CA GLU A 294 -16.24 -4.21 -9.90
C GLU A 294 -15.91 -3.52 -11.23
N SER A 295 -16.94 -3.27 -12.06
CA SER A 295 -16.78 -2.50 -13.31
C SER A 295 -16.23 -1.10 -13.03
N ALA A 296 -16.69 -0.43 -11.97
CA ALA A 296 -16.16 0.88 -11.55
C ALA A 296 -14.65 0.82 -11.30
N LEU A 297 -14.19 -0.14 -10.50
CA LEU A 297 -12.76 -0.33 -10.21
C LEU A 297 -11.96 -0.57 -11.50
N ARG A 298 -12.48 -1.42 -12.38
CA ARG A 298 -11.81 -1.79 -13.64
C ARG A 298 -11.74 -0.61 -14.63
N LEU A 299 -12.73 0.27 -14.64
CA LEU A 299 -12.71 1.49 -15.45
C LEU A 299 -11.63 2.47 -14.97
N VAL A 300 -11.57 2.72 -13.65
CA VAL A 300 -10.54 3.59 -13.07
C VAL A 300 -9.15 3.01 -13.35
N LEU A 301 -8.94 1.70 -13.16
CA LEU A 301 -7.68 1.03 -13.49
C LEU A 301 -7.31 1.17 -14.97
N ASN A 302 -8.27 1.00 -15.89
CA ASN A 302 -7.99 1.12 -17.32
C ASN A 302 -7.61 2.54 -17.72
N MET A 303 -8.30 3.56 -17.18
CA MET A 303 -7.94 4.96 -17.38
C MET A 303 -6.48 5.20 -16.95
N ILE A 304 -6.11 4.75 -15.75
CA ILE A 304 -4.75 4.92 -15.22
C ILE A 304 -3.73 4.15 -16.07
N ALA A 305 -4.02 2.91 -16.44
CA ALA A 305 -3.13 2.09 -17.25
C ALA A 305 -2.86 2.70 -18.63
N ASN A 306 -3.89 3.24 -19.29
CA ASN A 306 -3.75 3.91 -20.58
C ASN A 306 -2.94 5.21 -20.45
N THR A 307 -3.15 5.99 -19.39
CA THR A 307 -2.34 7.20 -19.14
C THR A 307 -0.89 6.85 -18.81
N ALA A 308 -0.65 5.87 -17.95
CA ALA A 308 0.69 5.41 -17.58
C ALA A 308 1.50 4.90 -18.77
N ALA A 309 0.85 4.17 -19.70
CA ALA A 309 1.50 3.62 -20.88
C ALA A 309 2.13 4.69 -21.79
N LYS A 310 1.51 5.88 -21.90
CA LYS A 310 2.06 7.03 -22.64
C LYS A 310 3.43 7.46 -22.12
N TYR A 311 3.66 7.26 -20.83
CA TYR A 311 4.91 7.58 -20.13
C TYR A 311 5.85 6.38 -19.96
N LYS A 312 5.61 5.28 -20.69
CA LYS A 312 6.38 4.02 -20.59
C LYS A 312 6.29 3.36 -19.20
N LYS A 313 5.25 3.70 -18.42
CA LYS A 313 4.96 3.15 -17.10
C LYS A 313 3.88 2.09 -17.19
N TYR A 314 4.06 1.05 -16.39
CA TYR A 314 3.12 -0.05 -16.19
C TYR A 314 2.60 0.00 -14.75
N ILE A 315 1.33 -0.37 -14.57
CA ILE A 315 0.68 -0.39 -13.27
C ILE A 315 0.48 -1.82 -12.76
N GLU A 316 0.66 -2.00 -11.45
CA GLU A 316 0.39 -3.25 -10.74
C GLU A 316 -0.62 -2.95 -9.63
N PRO A 317 -1.91 -3.27 -9.83
CA PRO A 317 -2.91 -3.17 -8.78
C PRO A 317 -2.52 -4.06 -7.59
N GLN A 318 -2.45 -3.46 -6.40
CA GLN A 318 -2.11 -4.15 -5.15
C GLN A 318 -3.36 -4.52 -4.36
N LEU A 319 -4.27 -3.56 -4.21
CA LEU A 319 -5.54 -3.72 -3.53
C LEU A 319 -6.55 -2.75 -4.15
N CYS A 320 -7.73 -3.21 -4.55
CA CYS A 320 -8.78 -2.36 -5.11
C CYS A 320 -10.13 -2.72 -4.47
N LEU A 321 -10.81 -1.73 -3.88
CA LEU A 321 -12.02 -1.95 -3.09
C LEU A 321 -13.10 -0.93 -3.47
N SER A 322 -14.35 -1.40 -3.57
CA SER A 322 -15.53 -0.54 -3.55
C SER A 322 -16.07 -0.53 -2.12
N ILE A 323 -16.11 0.63 -1.49
CA ILE A 323 -16.41 0.80 -0.07
C ILE A 323 -17.50 1.86 0.06
N ASP A 324 -18.66 1.45 0.55
CA ASP A 324 -19.84 2.31 0.72
C ASP A 324 -20.15 3.15 -0.54
N PHE A 325 -19.69 4.40 -0.58
CA PHE A 325 -19.95 5.38 -1.63
C PHE A 325 -18.70 5.77 -2.46
N TYR A 326 -17.58 5.06 -2.33
CA TYR A 326 -16.36 5.35 -3.08
C TYR A 326 -15.62 4.09 -3.52
N VAL A 327 -14.75 4.23 -4.52
CA VAL A 327 -13.71 3.25 -4.85
C VAL A 327 -12.36 3.70 -4.32
N ARG A 328 -11.56 2.77 -3.83
CA ARG A 328 -10.18 2.99 -3.37
C ARG A 328 -9.24 2.01 -4.04
N LEU A 329 -8.17 2.53 -4.63
CA LEU A 329 -7.21 1.74 -5.39
C LEU A 329 -5.80 2.01 -4.87
N PHE A 330 -5.05 0.95 -4.63
CA PHE A 330 -3.64 0.94 -4.28
C PHE A 330 -2.87 0.36 -5.46
N ILE A 331 -2.04 1.18 -6.11
CA ILE A 331 -1.44 0.84 -7.40
C ILE A 331 0.05 1.11 -7.33
N ARG A 332 0.86 0.06 -7.54
CA ARG A 332 2.31 0.22 -7.69
C ARG A 332 2.63 0.58 -9.13
N VAL A 333 3.49 1.58 -9.34
CA VAL A 333 3.82 2.11 -10.67
C VAL A 333 5.28 1.86 -10.99
N LYS A 334 5.55 1.16 -12.09
CA LYS A 334 6.90 0.79 -12.53
C LYS A 334 7.18 1.28 -13.94
N THR A 335 8.37 1.80 -14.17
CA THR A 335 8.88 2.13 -15.51
C THR A 335 9.30 0.83 -16.19
N SER A 336 8.46 0.34 -17.10
CA SER A 336 8.70 -0.92 -17.81
C SER A 336 8.11 -0.86 -19.21
N PRO A 337 8.87 -0.35 -20.20
CA PRO A 337 8.43 -0.32 -21.60
C PRO A 337 8.06 -1.71 -22.15
N ILE A 338 8.65 -2.78 -21.58
CA ILE A 338 8.34 -4.16 -21.95
C ILE A 338 6.93 -4.55 -21.48
N ASN A 339 6.58 -4.24 -20.22
CA ASN A 339 5.27 -4.58 -19.68
C ASN A 339 4.15 -3.69 -20.22
N VAL A 340 4.45 -2.45 -20.64
CA VAL A 340 3.47 -1.58 -21.33
C VAL A 340 2.86 -2.26 -22.55
N LYS A 341 3.60 -3.12 -23.25
CA LYS A 341 3.09 -3.87 -24.41
C LYS A 341 1.93 -4.83 -24.05
N LEU A 342 1.78 -5.19 -22.78
CA LEU A 342 0.70 -6.05 -22.29
C LEU A 342 -0.64 -5.32 -22.19
N LEU A 343 -0.65 -3.98 -22.24
CA LEU A 343 -1.85 -3.16 -21.98
C LEU A 343 -3.05 -3.63 -22.80
N ALA A 344 -2.92 -3.75 -24.13
CA ALA A 344 -4.03 -4.18 -24.98
C ALA A 344 -4.59 -5.57 -24.61
N SER A 345 -3.72 -6.49 -24.19
CA SER A 345 -4.14 -7.83 -23.71
C SER A 345 -4.66 -7.86 -22.27
N GLN A 346 -4.54 -6.75 -21.54
CA GLN A 346 -5.08 -6.54 -20.21
C GLN A 346 -6.27 -5.57 -20.20
N THR A 347 -6.64 -5.01 -21.36
CA THR A 347 -7.85 -4.22 -21.55
C THR A 347 -8.92 -5.10 -22.18
N MET A 348 -10.15 -5.04 -21.67
CA MET A 348 -11.29 -5.81 -22.15
C MET A 348 -12.52 -4.93 -22.35
N ILE A 349 -13.36 -5.32 -23.30
CA ILE A 349 -14.77 -4.93 -23.35
C ILE A 349 -15.61 -6.10 -22.85
N THR A 350 -16.80 -5.80 -22.36
CA THR A 350 -17.74 -6.81 -21.85
C THR A 350 -19.05 -6.70 -22.61
N TYR A 351 -19.52 -7.81 -23.17
CA TYR A 351 -20.88 -7.93 -23.70
C TYR A 351 -21.80 -8.28 -22.53
N ASN A 352 -22.67 -7.37 -22.14
CA ASN A 352 -23.61 -7.54 -21.02
C ASN A 352 -25.02 -7.76 -21.56
N CYS A 353 -25.63 -8.91 -21.27
CA CYS A 353 -26.99 -9.19 -21.70
C CYS A 353 -28.01 -8.27 -21.01
N SER A 354 -28.90 -7.63 -21.77
CA SER A 354 -29.94 -6.75 -21.23
C SER A 354 -31.08 -7.48 -20.51
N GLY A 355 -31.25 -8.79 -20.76
CA GLY A 355 -32.29 -9.61 -20.13
C GLY A 355 -31.82 -10.30 -18.86
N CYS A 356 -30.82 -11.19 -18.98
CA CYS A 356 -30.38 -12.05 -17.86
C CYS A 356 -29.05 -11.62 -17.22
N HIS A 357 -28.46 -10.50 -17.62
CA HIS A 357 -27.16 -10.00 -17.12
C HIS A 357 -25.97 -10.95 -17.31
N ALA A 358 -26.11 -12.00 -18.13
CA ALA A 358 -24.98 -12.82 -18.54
C ALA A 358 -23.93 -11.97 -19.24
N THR A 359 -22.66 -12.15 -18.84
CA THR A 359 -21.53 -11.37 -19.36
C THR A 359 -20.60 -12.24 -20.20
N ALA A 360 -20.00 -11.65 -21.23
CA ALA A 360 -18.90 -12.26 -21.98
C ALA A 360 -17.79 -11.24 -22.22
N ASN A 361 -16.59 -11.55 -21.73
CA ASN A 361 -15.44 -10.65 -21.80
C ASN A 361 -14.65 -10.87 -23.11
N GLN A 362 -14.28 -9.78 -23.77
CA GLN A 362 -13.44 -9.75 -24.96
C GLN A 362 -12.22 -8.86 -24.69
N PHE A 363 -11.05 -9.48 -24.56
CA PHE A 363 -9.78 -8.74 -24.50
C PHE A 363 -9.45 -8.10 -25.85
N LEU A 364 -8.80 -6.93 -25.83
CA LEU A 364 -8.49 -6.16 -27.05
C LEU A 364 -7.17 -6.56 -27.73
N GLY A 365 -6.34 -7.36 -27.05
CA GLY A 365 -5.09 -7.87 -27.60
C GLY A 365 -4.82 -9.31 -27.18
N LYS A 366 -4.01 -10.01 -27.97
CA LYS A 366 -3.54 -11.37 -27.68
C LYS A 366 -2.05 -11.38 -27.41
N VAL A 367 -1.63 -12.14 -26.39
CA VAL A 367 -0.23 -12.43 -26.10
C VAL A 367 -0.01 -13.92 -26.19
N THR A 368 1.06 -14.32 -26.86
CA THR A 368 1.53 -15.71 -26.92
C THR A 368 2.99 -15.76 -26.50
N ALA A 369 3.34 -16.73 -25.66
CA ALA A 369 4.74 -16.97 -25.33
C ALA A 369 5.48 -17.49 -26.57
N ASN A 370 6.69 -17.02 -26.77
CA ASN A 370 7.61 -17.54 -27.77
C ASN A 370 8.69 -18.37 -27.04
N PRO A 371 8.50 -19.70 -26.94
CA PRO A 371 9.42 -20.56 -26.19
C PRO A 371 10.83 -20.60 -26.79
N ASN A 372 10.99 -20.24 -28.06
CA ASN A 372 12.27 -20.26 -28.75
C ASN A 372 13.08 -18.95 -28.60
N SER A 373 12.52 -17.94 -27.93
CA SER A 373 13.21 -16.67 -27.75
C SER A 373 14.26 -16.75 -26.64
N LYS A 374 15.52 -16.49 -27.02
CA LYS A 374 16.63 -16.31 -26.06
C LYS A 374 16.65 -14.93 -25.38
N SER A 375 15.85 -13.97 -25.88
CA SER A 375 15.75 -12.62 -25.33
C SER A 375 14.43 -12.41 -24.60
N ILE A 376 14.47 -11.77 -23.43
CA ILE A 376 13.28 -11.38 -22.65
C ILE A 376 12.38 -10.47 -23.49
N GLN A 377 12.94 -9.57 -24.30
CA GLN A 377 12.17 -8.63 -25.12
C GLN A 377 11.35 -9.32 -26.21
N ASN A 378 11.82 -10.46 -26.73
CA ASN A 378 11.17 -11.22 -27.80
C ASN A 378 10.46 -12.50 -27.29
N SER A 379 10.40 -12.67 -25.96
CA SER A 379 9.74 -13.81 -25.30
C SER A 379 8.23 -13.83 -25.48
N LYS A 380 7.62 -12.72 -25.92
CA LYS A 380 6.18 -12.57 -26.13
C LYS A 380 5.90 -12.05 -27.53
N LYS A 381 4.95 -12.69 -28.22
CA LYS A 381 4.38 -12.24 -29.48
C LYS A 381 3.00 -11.64 -29.23
N PHE A 382 2.82 -10.41 -29.68
CA PHE A 382 1.59 -9.63 -29.56
C PHE A 382 0.80 -9.73 -30.87
N GLY A 383 -0.51 -9.88 -30.77
CA GLY A 383 -1.40 -9.98 -31.93
C GLY A 383 -2.77 -9.35 -31.66
N LEU A 384 -3.51 -9.15 -32.74
CA LEU A 384 -4.88 -8.63 -32.68
C LEU A 384 -5.82 -9.66 -32.05
N ALA A 385 -6.78 -9.19 -31.27
CA ALA A 385 -7.86 -10.03 -30.76
C ALA A 385 -8.81 -10.44 -31.90
N LYS A 386 -9.40 -11.64 -31.76
CA LYS A 386 -10.50 -12.12 -32.61
C LYS A 386 -11.78 -12.08 -31.78
N GLY A 387 -12.89 -11.66 -32.37
CA GLY A 387 -14.19 -11.55 -31.72
C GLY A 387 -15.30 -11.24 -32.72
N PRO A 388 -16.55 -11.02 -32.25
CA PRO A 388 -17.00 -11.10 -30.86
C PRO A 388 -16.99 -12.53 -30.29
N PRO A 389 -16.99 -12.70 -28.95
CA PRO A 389 -17.05 -14.02 -28.31
C PRO A 389 -18.50 -14.55 -28.20
N VAL A 390 -19.48 -13.73 -28.59
CA VAL A 390 -20.92 -14.02 -28.54
C VAL A 390 -21.57 -13.76 -29.88
N GLY A 391 -22.73 -14.38 -30.10
CA GLY A 391 -23.58 -14.08 -31.25
C GLY A 391 -24.32 -12.73 -31.12
N PRO A 392 -25.20 -12.40 -32.09
CA PRO A 392 -25.97 -11.16 -32.08
C PRO A 392 -26.95 -11.05 -30.88
N THR A 393 -27.36 -12.20 -30.32
CA THR A 393 -28.26 -12.29 -29.17
C THR A 393 -27.71 -13.25 -28.12
N CYS A 394 -28.19 -13.12 -26.89
CA CYS A 394 -27.80 -13.94 -25.75
C CYS A 394 -28.24 -15.39 -25.94
N SER A 395 -27.32 -16.33 -25.77
CA SER A 395 -27.60 -17.77 -25.88
C SER A 395 -28.51 -18.30 -24.76
N PHE A 396 -28.70 -17.54 -23.68
CA PHE A 396 -29.50 -17.97 -22.53
C PHE A 396 -30.96 -17.49 -22.61
N CYS A 397 -31.21 -16.23 -22.99
CA CYS A 397 -32.55 -15.64 -22.98
C CYS A 397 -32.98 -14.97 -24.29
N GLY A 398 -32.11 -14.92 -25.31
CA GLY A 398 -32.39 -14.30 -26.60
C GLY A 398 -32.37 -12.77 -26.63
N SER A 399 -32.18 -12.08 -25.49
CA SER A 399 -32.04 -10.62 -25.44
C SER A 399 -30.74 -10.13 -26.06
N VAL A 400 -30.66 -8.82 -26.36
CA VAL A 400 -29.46 -8.19 -26.92
C VAL A 400 -28.34 -8.05 -25.87
N HIS A 401 -27.12 -7.83 -26.35
CA HIS A 401 -25.98 -7.46 -25.50
C HIS A 401 -25.70 -5.96 -25.64
N HIS A 402 -25.47 -5.24 -24.55
CA HIS A 402 -24.79 -3.94 -24.62
C HIS A 402 -23.29 -4.10 -24.45
N LEU A 403 -22.55 -3.14 -24.98
CA LEU A 403 -21.10 -3.06 -24.87
C LEU A 403 -20.72 -2.19 -23.67
N CYS A 404 -19.96 -2.78 -22.75
CA CYS A 404 -19.38 -2.13 -21.59
C CYS A 404 -17.84 -2.09 -21.72
N GLY A 405 -17.21 -1.08 -21.13
CA GLY A 405 -15.77 -0.85 -21.18
C GLY A 405 -15.37 0.19 -22.25
N PRO A 406 -14.10 0.21 -22.70
CA PRO A 406 -13.01 -0.67 -22.28
C PRO A 406 -12.64 -0.50 -20.80
N MET A 407 -12.32 -1.60 -20.14
CA MET A 407 -11.95 -1.66 -18.71
C MET A 407 -10.80 -2.64 -18.48
N TRP A 408 -10.20 -2.60 -17.29
CA TRP A 408 -9.07 -3.46 -16.93
C TRP A 408 -9.55 -4.89 -16.75
N GLY A 409 -9.01 -5.82 -17.53
CA GLY A 409 -9.28 -7.26 -17.44
C GLY A 409 -8.21 -8.05 -16.67
N GLY A 410 -7.17 -7.38 -16.16
CA GLY A 410 -6.18 -8.02 -15.28
C GLY A 410 -6.69 -8.26 -13.86
N ARG A 411 -5.81 -8.81 -13.01
CA ARG A 411 -6.04 -8.91 -11.56
C ARG A 411 -6.13 -7.51 -10.96
N ILE A 412 -7.00 -7.35 -9.96
CA ILE A 412 -7.17 -6.11 -9.19
C ILE A 412 -6.68 -6.24 -7.73
N GLN A 413 -6.27 -7.45 -7.35
CA GLN A 413 -5.77 -7.82 -6.03
C GLN A 413 -4.40 -8.50 -6.15
N ASN A 414 -3.48 -8.18 -5.24
CA ASN A 414 -2.20 -8.86 -5.04
C ASN A 414 -2.24 -9.61 -3.69
N PRO A 415 -2.29 -10.95 -3.68
CA PRO A 415 -2.35 -11.74 -2.45
C PRO A 415 -1.21 -11.42 -1.47
N GLU A 416 0.03 -11.31 -1.93
CA GLU A 416 1.19 -11.02 -1.07
C GLU A 416 1.05 -9.66 -0.36
N PHE A 417 0.51 -8.67 -1.07
CA PHE A 417 0.26 -7.35 -0.49
C PHE A 417 -0.87 -7.39 0.53
N ILE A 418 -1.97 -8.10 0.22
CA ILE A 418 -3.12 -8.25 1.10
C ILE A 418 -2.73 -8.99 2.38
N ASP A 419 -2.01 -10.10 2.27
CA ASP A 419 -1.53 -10.86 3.41
C ASP A 419 -0.65 -10.00 4.33
N ARG A 420 0.19 -9.12 3.75
CA ARG A 420 0.98 -8.17 4.53
C ARG A 420 0.11 -7.13 5.23
N VAL A 421 -0.91 -6.59 4.56
CA VAL A 421 -1.85 -5.63 5.18
C VAL A 421 -2.61 -6.29 6.32
N LEU A 422 -3.10 -7.53 6.15
CA LEU A 422 -3.82 -8.28 7.18
C LEU A 422 -2.91 -8.62 8.37
N LYS A 423 -1.66 -9.01 8.12
CA LYS A 423 -0.68 -9.20 9.20
C LYS A 423 -0.50 -7.92 10.04
N LEU A 424 -0.29 -6.79 9.37
CA LEU A 424 -0.15 -5.50 10.07
C LEU A 424 -1.44 -5.06 10.77
N GLN A 425 -2.60 -5.42 10.23
CA GLN A 425 -3.90 -5.19 10.86
C GLN A 425 -4.03 -6.00 12.16
N ASP A 426 -3.62 -7.27 12.18
CA ASP A 426 -3.67 -8.10 13.39
C ASP A 426 -2.67 -7.62 14.47
N GLU A 427 -1.54 -7.05 14.07
CA GLU A 427 -0.52 -6.47 14.97
C GLU A 427 -0.84 -5.04 15.42
N ALA A 428 -1.78 -4.35 14.76
CA ALA A 428 -2.10 -2.96 15.02
C ALA A 428 -2.94 -2.77 16.29
N SER A 429 -2.68 -1.68 17.03
CA SER A 429 -3.48 -1.33 18.20
C SER A 429 -4.90 -0.90 17.82
N SER A 430 -5.91 -1.55 18.42
CA SER A 430 -7.32 -1.17 18.35
C SER A 430 -7.62 0.19 18.99
N ASP A 431 -6.68 0.75 19.76
CA ASP A 431 -6.82 2.09 20.31
C ASP A 431 -6.58 3.17 19.26
N ILE A 432 -5.68 2.89 18.31
CA ILE A 432 -5.35 3.79 17.21
C ILE A 432 -6.29 3.52 16.03
N TYR A 433 -6.34 2.29 15.54
CA TYR A 433 -7.13 1.94 14.36
C TYR A 433 -8.48 1.39 14.78
N LYS A 434 -9.54 2.19 14.63
CA LYS A 434 -10.89 1.81 15.07
C LYS A 434 -11.63 0.93 14.08
N THR A 435 -11.15 0.85 12.83
CA THR A 435 -11.82 0.10 11.77
C THR A 435 -11.15 -1.24 11.44
N LEU A 436 -10.24 -1.73 12.29
CA LEU A 436 -9.53 -3.02 12.08
C LEU A 436 -10.47 -4.21 11.78
N PRO A 437 -11.60 -4.42 12.48
CA PRO A 437 -12.51 -5.53 12.16
C PRO A 437 -13.03 -5.46 10.74
N ARG A 438 -13.38 -4.26 10.27
CA ARG A 438 -13.86 -4.01 8.92
C ARG A 438 -12.77 -4.19 7.85
N ILE A 439 -11.49 -4.02 8.22
CA ILE A 439 -10.37 -4.25 7.29
C ILE A 439 -10.11 -5.75 7.12
N LYS A 440 -10.44 -6.54 8.14
CA LYS A 440 -10.31 -8.00 8.15
C LYS A 440 -11.39 -8.70 7.31
N ASP A 441 -12.62 -8.19 7.41
CA ASP A 441 -13.77 -8.63 6.61
C ASP A 441 -13.62 -8.28 5.13
#